data_AF-S2K5Z1-F1
#
_entry.id   AF-S2K5Z1-F1
#
_cell.length_a   1.000
_cell.length_b   1.000
_cell.length_c   1.000
_cell.angle_alpha   90.00
_cell.angle_beta   90.00
_cell.angle_gamma   90.00
#
_symmetry.space_group_name_H-M   'P 1'
#
loop_
_entity.id
_entity.type
_entity.pdbx_description
1 polymer ?
#
loop_
_entity_poly.entity_id
_entity_poly.type
_entity_poly.pdbx_seq_one_letter_code
_entity_poly.pdbx_strand_id
1 'polypeptide(L)'
;MEPAKITSLKQALKNTKNAINLQPDTPLKAETNAICKIVKAFAAALENNGNKLNGGYNETEYTFFFLHPAIKHLLYSFPFNFKLGESHLQCAIKTTDDDEVADAGPKIDIIMSHKENGLALSVVKVSGPNYKTNKNPFVGDRNKIAKNLKAILRQIQKTCSTPDIVAFKKIKVYGLQVYQNKLYIYSLSQISFSYYLFILEKTIEIPSSPGLLYQQLPRFLASISYLVHIYEDMNANIMKFFDDSNTHTMPIYSNSEASTPNVSPKKQKISLYRFITGCIPHRSRLHRMMPADFEKHNCPVCLSPNESANHLLFDCPSREKVWQGVIFEFLWPTTSINDIKEALLSLNFSNIWYCQVKGIRPYRILLISLSQIWLAHLRFVFDKVPVIPEAILDNIRSSVRQTAGEDQVHSLL
;
A
#
# COMPACT_ATOMS: atom_id res chain seq x y z
N MET A 1 -15.77 12.66 -41.04
CA MET A 1 -16.59 11.57 -40.48
C MET A 1 -17.92 12.16 -40.03
N GLU A 2 -19.01 11.64 -40.56
CA GLU A 2 -20.28 12.36 -40.71
C GLU A 2 -21.06 12.61 -39.41
N PRO A 3 -21.68 13.80 -39.27
CA PRO A 3 -22.60 14.14 -38.19
C PRO A 3 -23.85 13.21 -38.11
N ALA A 4 -24.16 12.45 -39.16
CA ALA A 4 -25.33 11.57 -39.24
C ALA A 4 -25.33 10.41 -38.22
N LYS A 5 -24.17 9.84 -37.86
CA LYS A 5 -24.08 8.69 -36.93
C LYS A 5 -24.21 9.05 -35.44
N ILE A 6 -24.02 10.31 -35.06
CA ILE A 6 -24.10 10.77 -33.66
C ILE A 6 -25.51 11.26 -33.35
N THR A 7 -26.19 11.88 -34.32
CA THR A 7 -27.63 12.21 -34.26
C THR A 7 -28.48 10.96 -34.00
N SER A 8 -28.08 9.79 -34.52
CA SER A 8 -28.76 8.52 -34.27
C SER A 8 -28.59 8.01 -32.82
N LEU A 9 -27.46 8.27 -32.15
CA LEU A 9 -27.22 7.84 -30.77
C LEU A 9 -28.07 8.63 -29.75
N LYS A 10 -28.22 9.96 -29.93
CA LYS A 10 -29.12 10.77 -29.08
C LYS A 10 -30.56 10.33 -29.20
N GLN A 11 -31.01 10.09 -30.43
CA GLN A 11 -32.36 9.62 -30.68
C GLN A 11 -32.56 8.22 -30.11
N ALA A 12 -31.60 7.32 -30.27
CA ALA A 12 -31.62 6.00 -29.63
C ALA A 12 -31.71 6.11 -28.10
N LEU A 13 -30.87 6.94 -27.47
CA LEU A 13 -30.90 7.17 -26.02
C LEU A 13 -32.23 7.78 -25.54
N LYS A 14 -32.85 8.64 -26.34
CA LYS A 14 -34.17 9.21 -26.05
C LYS A 14 -35.25 8.13 -26.12
N ASN A 15 -35.25 7.31 -27.17
CA ASN A 15 -36.18 6.20 -27.35
C ASN A 15 -36.03 5.16 -26.21
N THR A 16 -34.79 4.77 -25.89
CA THR A 16 -34.49 3.84 -24.79
C THR A 16 -34.94 4.40 -23.45
N LYS A 17 -34.70 5.69 -23.16
CA LYS A 17 -35.17 6.32 -21.91
C LYS A 17 -36.70 6.27 -21.80
N ASN A 18 -37.40 6.56 -22.90
CA ASN A 18 -38.87 6.49 -22.91
C ASN A 18 -39.36 5.06 -22.66
N ALA A 19 -38.72 4.05 -23.25
CA ALA A 19 -39.04 2.65 -23.01
C ALA A 19 -38.77 2.22 -21.55
N ILE A 20 -37.66 2.65 -20.96
CA ILE A 20 -37.33 2.38 -19.55
C ILE A 20 -38.35 3.00 -18.60
N ASN A 21 -38.82 4.22 -18.88
CA ASN A 21 -39.80 4.91 -18.05
C ASN A 21 -41.14 4.15 -17.95
N LEU A 22 -41.49 3.35 -18.96
CA LEU A 22 -42.70 2.53 -19.00
C LEU A 22 -42.54 1.20 -18.24
N GLN A 23 -41.34 0.83 -17.83
CA GLN A 23 -41.09 -0.40 -17.07
C GLN A 23 -41.38 -0.22 -15.57
N PRO A 24 -41.81 -1.29 -14.86
CA PRO A 24 -41.96 -1.26 -13.40
C PRO A 24 -40.63 -1.00 -12.69
N ASP A 25 -40.69 -0.39 -11.51
CA ASP A 25 -39.51 -0.12 -10.69
C ASP A 25 -38.89 -1.43 -10.21
N THR A 26 -37.81 -1.81 -10.89
CA THR A 26 -37.05 -3.05 -10.67
C THR A 26 -35.55 -2.73 -10.61
N PRO A 27 -34.72 -3.59 -9.98
CA PRO A 27 -33.26 -3.44 -10.03
C PRO A 27 -32.72 -3.34 -11.45
N LEU A 28 -33.30 -4.10 -12.39
CA LEU A 28 -32.95 -4.06 -13.81
C LEU A 28 -33.22 -2.69 -14.44
N LYS A 29 -34.34 -2.03 -14.09
CA LYS A 29 -34.65 -0.66 -14.53
C LYS A 29 -33.61 0.33 -14.01
N ALA A 30 -33.16 0.19 -12.77
CA ALA A 30 -32.14 1.07 -12.18
C ALA A 30 -30.78 0.90 -12.86
N GLU A 31 -30.37 -0.35 -13.10
CA GLU A 31 -29.13 -0.68 -13.83
C GLU A 31 -29.16 -0.16 -15.27
N THR A 32 -30.27 -0.39 -15.99
CA THR A 32 -30.43 0.10 -17.36
C THR A 32 -30.38 1.64 -17.41
N ASN A 33 -30.97 2.31 -16.42
CA ASN A 33 -30.88 3.76 -16.27
C ASN A 33 -29.44 4.24 -16.01
N ALA A 34 -28.69 3.53 -15.17
CA ALA A 34 -27.28 3.82 -14.90
C ALA A 34 -26.44 3.70 -16.18
N ILE A 35 -26.57 2.60 -16.91
CA ILE A 35 -25.89 2.37 -18.19
C ILE A 35 -26.23 3.49 -19.19
N CYS A 36 -27.51 3.84 -19.35
CA CYS A 36 -27.92 4.94 -20.25
C CYS A 36 -27.25 6.27 -19.89
N LYS A 37 -27.04 6.56 -18.60
CA LYS A 37 -26.35 7.79 -18.18
C LYS A 37 -24.84 7.74 -18.46
N ILE A 38 -24.21 6.57 -18.33
CA ILE A 38 -22.80 6.38 -18.75
C ILE A 38 -22.66 6.60 -20.27
N VAL A 39 -23.53 5.99 -21.07
CA VAL A 39 -23.52 6.15 -22.55
C VAL A 39 -23.74 7.62 -22.94
N LYS A 40 -24.60 8.36 -22.20
CA LYS A 40 -24.76 9.81 -22.40
C LYS A 40 -23.48 10.60 -22.12
N ALA A 41 -22.71 10.23 -21.09
CA ALA A 41 -21.43 10.87 -20.81
C ALA A 41 -20.43 10.65 -21.96
N PHE A 42 -20.39 9.45 -22.54
CA PHE A 42 -19.61 9.17 -23.76
C PHE A 42 -20.07 10.00 -24.95
N ALA A 43 -21.39 10.04 -25.21
CA ALA A 43 -21.94 10.84 -26.30
C ALA A 43 -21.55 12.32 -26.16
N ALA A 44 -21.71 12.90 -24.97
CA ALA A 44 -21.34 14.28 -24.69
C ALA A 44 -19.83 14.56 -24.83
N ALA A 45 -18.97 13.60 -24.45
CA ALA A 45 -17.53 13.73 -24.58
C ALA A 45 -17.02 13.58 -26.03
N LEU A 46 -17.82 12.96 -26.90
CA LEU A 46 -17.49 12.71 -28.31
C LEU A 46 -18.22 13.65 -29.29
N GLU A 47 -19.05 14.56 -28.78
CA GLU A 47 -19.84 15.53 -29.55
C GLU A 47 -19.12 16.86 -29.83
N ASN A 48 -19.54 17.51 -30.94
CA ASN A 48 -19.14 18.83 -31.44
C ASN A 48 -17.66 18.99 -31.84
N ASN A 49 -17.34 18.74 -33.11
CA ASN A 49 -16.10 19.09 -33.82
C ASN A 49 -14.76 18.68 -33.15
N GLY A 50 -14.79 17.87 -32.09
CA GLY A 50 -13.59 17.41 -31.41
C GLY A 50 -13.90 16.22 -30.52
N ASN A 51 -13.12 15.15 -30.69
CA ASN A 51 -13.06 14.06 -29.74
C ASN A 51 -12.44 14.57 -28.43
N LYS A 52 -13.25 14.99 -27.46
CA LYS A 52 -12.73 15.65 -26.24
C LYS A 52 -11.93 14.68 -25.37
N LEU A 53 -12.24 13.38 -25.44
CA LEU A 53 -11.45 12.32 -24.81
C LEU A 53 -10.03 12.22 -25.40
N ASN A 54 -9.81 12.76 -26.60
CA ASN A 54 -8.53 12.73 -27.30
C ASN A 54 -7.99 14.14 -27.63
N GLY A 55 -8.09 15.08 -26.70
CA GLY A 55 -7.48 16.41 -26.88
C GLY A 55 -8.24 17.59 -26.30
N GLY A 56 -9.54 17.42 -26.03
CA GLY A 56 -10.42 18.53 -25.68
C GLY A 56 -10.66 18.75 -24.19
N TYR A 57 -10.14 17.87 -23.32
CA TYR A 57 -10.24 18.03 -21.87
C TYR A 57 -8.87 18.10 -21.19
N ASN A 58 -8.70 19.08 -20.31
CA ASN A 58 -7.68 19.03 -19.27
C ASN A 58 -8.07 18.05 -18.14
N GLU A 59 -7.19 17.83 -17.16
CA GLU A 59 -7.42 16.86 -16.06
C GLU A 59 -8.70 17.15 -15.27
N THR A 60 -8.97 18.42 -14.97
CA THR A 60 -10.14 18.85 -14.21
C THR A 60 -11.40 18.61 -15.04
N GLU A 61 -11.43 19.09 -16.28
CA GLU A 61 -12.58 18.90 -17.18
C GLU A 61 -12.89 17.42 -17.41
N TYR A 62 -11.85 16.60 -17.60
CA TYR A 62 -12.02 15.15 -17.76
C TYR A 62 -12.62 14.52 -16.50
N THR A 63 -12.12 14.92 -15.33
CA THR A 63 -12.63 14.47 -14.03
C THR A 63 -14.12 14.82 -13.88
N PHE A 64 -14.47 16.10 -14.08
CA PHE A 64 -15.82 16.61 -13.81
C PHE A 64 -16.87 16.19 -14.86
N PHE A 65 -16.52 16.26 -16.15
CA PHE A 65 -17.50 16.09 -17.22
C PHE A 65 -17.62 14.65 -17.73
N PHE A 66 -16.62 13.80 -17.48
CA PHE A 66 -16.65 12.42 -17.98
C PHE A 66 -16.48 11.40 -16.85
N LEU A 67 -15.36 11.44 -16.13
CA LEU A 67 -14.98 10.36 -15.22
C LEU A 67 -15.91 10.25 -14.00
N HIS A 68 -16.16 11.36 -13.30
CA HIS A 68 -17.06 11.37 -12.15
C HIS A 68 -18.49 10.95 -12.53
N PRO A 69 -19.14 11.49 -13.58
CA PRO A 69 -20.46 11.01 -14.00
C PRO A 69 -20.49 9.52 -14.31
N ALA A 70 -19.47 9.00 -15.01
CA ALA A 70 -19.39 7.58 -15.35
C ALA A 70 -19.28 6.70 -14.10
N ILE A 71 -18.36 7.00 -13.18
CA ILE A 71 -18.16 6.24 -11.94
C ILE A 71 -19.39 6.35 -11.01
N LYS A 72 -19.96 7.55 -10.86
CA LYS A 72 -21.14 7.79 -10.02
C LYS A 72 -22.35 6.97 -10.48
N HIS A 73 -22.53 6.85 -11.79
CA HIS A 73 -23.63 6.04 -12.33
C HIS A 73 -23.32 4.56 -12.32
N LEU A 74 -22.07 4.15 -12.51
CA LEU A 74 -21.67 2.76 -12.37
C LEU A 74 -21.90 2.24 -10.95
N LEU A 75 -21.52 3.02 -9.95
CA LEU A 75 -21.61 2.66 -8.52
C LEU A 75 -22.88 3.23 -7.88
N TYR A 76 -23.99 3.30 -8.63
CA TYR A 76 -25.25 3.89 -8.15
C TYR A 76 -25.86 3.12 -6.97
N SER A 77 -25.62 1.82 -6.90
CA SER A 77 -26.06 0.94 -5.81
C SER A 77 -25.24 1.12 -4.53
N PHE A 78 -24.09 1.78 -4.61
CA PHE A 78 -23.23 2.03 -3.47
C PHE A 78 -23.60 3.33 -2.75
N PRO A 79 -23.55 3.33 -1.40
CA PRO A 79 -23.74 4.52 -0.61
C PRO A 79 -22.48 5.41 -0.61
N PHE A 80 -21.97 5.79 -1.78
CA PHE A 80 -20.81 6.69 -1.89
C PHE A 80 -21.22 8.16 -1.95
N ASN A 81 -20.50 8.98 -1.18
CA ASN A 81 -20.36 10.41 -1.37
C ASN A 81 -19.05 10.70 -2.11
N PHE A 82 -19.12 11.61 -3.08
CA PHE A 82 -17.98 11.99 -3.92
C PHE A 82 -17.55 13.41 -3.56
N LYS A 83 -16.28 13.57 -3.16
CA LYS A 83 -15.63 14.87 -3.04
C LYS A 83 -14.72 15.07 -4.25
N LEU A 84 -14.95 16.11 -5.03
CA LEU A 84 -14.24 16.42 -6.27
C LEU A 84 -13.24 17.57 -6.06
N GLY A 85 -12.20 17.60 -6.90
CA GLY A 85 -11.17 18.63 -6.91
C GLY A 85 -9.98 18.26 -6.04
N GLU A 86 -8.84 18.91 -6.26
CA GLU A 86 -7.57 18.61 -5.59
C GLU A 86 -7.66 18.74 -4.06
N SER A 87 -7.95 17.62 -3.40
CA SER A 87 -8.27 17.57 -1.99
C SER A 87 -7.33 16.65 -1.24
N HIS A 88 -7.03 17.00 0.01
CA HIS A 88 -6.38 16.10 0.96
C HIS A 88 -7.42 15.16 1.59
N LEU A 89 -7.02 13.92 1.91
CA LEU A 89 -7.83 13.07 2.77
C LEU A 89 -7.73 13.57 4.20
N GLN A 90 -8.87 13.73 4.86
CA GLN A 90 -8.90 14.12 6.28
C GLN A 90 -8.08 13.15 7.14
N CYS A 91 -8.15 11.85 6.86
CA CYS A 91 -7.38 10.84 7.60
C CYS A 91 -5.88 10.80 7.29
N ALA A 92 -5.42 11.56 6.28
CA ALA A 92 -4.01 11.70 5.96
C ALA A 92 -3.36 12.92 6.64
N ILE A 93 -4.16 13.84 7.19
CA ILE A 93 -3.69 15.03 7.91
C ILE A 93 -3.16 14.60 9.27
N LYS A 94 -1.91 14.95 9.59
CA LYS A 94 -1.30 14.73 10.90
C LYS A 94 -1.41 16.01 11.74
N THR A 95 -2.32 16.09 12.69
CA THR A 95 -2.32 17.20 13.65
C THR A 95 -1.02 17.18 14.48
N THR A 96 -0.22 18.23 14.37
CA THR A 96 0.83 18.61 15.34
C THR A 96 0.24 19.65 16.29
N ASP A 97 0.69 19.67 17.54
CA ASP A 97 0.19 20.61 18.59
C ASP A 97 0.53 22.08 18.30
N ASP A 98 1.37 22.36 17.31
CA ASP A 98 1.67 23.70 16.82
C ASP A 98 0.88 23.96 15.54
N ASP A 99 0.23 25.12 15.46
CA ASP A 99 -0.60 25.65 14.35
C ASP A 99 0.10 25.78 12.99
N GLU A 100 1.26 25.14 12.80
CA GLU A 100 1.90 24.99 11.50
C GLU A 100 1.32 23.79 10.73
N VAL A 101 1.08 24.01 9.43
CA VAL A 101 0.39 23.10 8.52
C VAL A 101 1.00 21.69 8.56
N ALA A 102 0.35 20.84 9.35
CA ALA A 102 0.31 19.39 9.27
C ALA A 102 0.54 18.87 7.85
N ASP A 103 1.51 17.94 7.69
CA ASP A 103 1.74 17.16 6.47
C ASP A 103 0.44 16.46 6.03
N ALA A 104 -0.34 17.12 5.15
CA ALA A 104 -1.71 16.77 4.81
C ALA A 104 -1.85 15.58 3.84
N GLY A 105 -0.76 14.83 3.63
CA GLY A 105 -0.69 13.79 2.61
C GLY A 105 -0.83 14.34 1.17
N PRO A 106 -0.78 13.49 0.14
CA PRO A 106 -0.86 13.95 -1.24
C PRO A 106 -2.30 14.26 -1.68
N LYS A 107 -2.48 15.36 -2.43
CA LYS A 107 -3.75 15.74 -3.05
C LYS A 107 -4.24 14.72 -4.08
N ILE A 108 -5.55 14.59 -4.20
CA ILE A 108 -6.25 13.64 -5.07
C ILE A 108 -7.48 14.28 -5.72
N ASP A 109 -7.93 13.78 -6.87
CA ASP A 109 -8.96 14.46 -7.68
C ASP A 109 -10.40 14.07 -7.27
N ILE A 110 -10.59 12.82 -6.87
CA ILE A 110 -11.86 12.32 -6.33
C ILE A 110 -11.58 11.51 -5.07
N ILE A 111 -12.33 11.79 -4.00
CA ILE A 111 -12.41 10.94 -2.80
C ILE A 111 -13.82 10.35 -2.74
N MET A 112 -13.90 9.03 -2.60
CA MET A 112 -15.15 8.31 -2.41
C MET A 112 -15.25 7.86 -0.96
N SER A 113 -16.28 8.35 -0.26
CA SER A 113 -16.50 8.07 1.16
C SER A 113 -17.87 7.43 1.37
N HIS A 114 -18.01 6.56 2.36
CA HIS A 114 -19.29 5.96 2.72
C HIS A 114 -20.23 7.03 3.29
N LYS A 115 -21.50 7.04 2.85
CA LYS A 115 -22.48 8.08 3.16
C LYS A 115 -22.79 8.21 4.64
N GLU A 116 -22.89 7.07 5.34
CA GLU A 116 -23.40 7.05 6.71
C GLU A 116 -22.35 7.45 7.75
N ASN A 117 -21.11 7.01 7.58
CA ASN A 117 -20.03 7.22 8.57
C ASN A 117 -18.92 8.17 8.06
N GLY A 118 -19.03 8.67 6.82
CA GLY A 118 -18.06 9.59 6.23
C GLY A 118 -16.67 8.98 5.98
N LEU A 119 -16.51 7.66 6.17
CA LEU A 119 -15.23 6.98 6.04
C LEU A 119 -14.78 6.99 4.59
N ALA A 120 -13.58 7.52 4.31
CA ALA A 120 -13.00 7.44 2.97
C ALA A 120 -12.67 5.98 2.65
N LEU A 121 -13.12 5.49 1.48
CA LEU A 121 -12.97 4.09 1.07
C LEU A 121 -12.18 3.93 -0.23
N SER A 122 -12.19 4.96 -1.09
CA SER A 122 -11.46 4.93 -2.35
C SER A 122 -11.04 6.33 -2.83
N VAL A 123 -10.11 6.35 -3.77
CA VAL A 123 -9.54 7.54 -4.39
C VAL A 123 -9.41 7.38 -5.90
N VAL A 124 -9.56 8.47 -6.63
CA VAL A 124 -9.35 8.53 -8.09
C VAL A 124 -8.38 9.66 -8.45
N LYS A 125 -7.43 9.38 -9.33
CA LYS A 125 -6.49 10.37 -9.90
C LYS A 125 -6.51 10.32 -11.43
N VAL A 126 -6.58 11.48 -12.07
CA VAL A 126 -6.32 11.64 -13.50
C VAL A 126 -4.89 12.14 -13.65
N SER A 127 -4.07 11.40 -14.38
CA SER A 127 -2.66 11.74 -14.56
C SER A 127 -2.43 12.34 -15.93
N GLY A 128 -2.13 13.63 -15.98
CA GLY A 128 -1.88 14.31 -17.24
C GLY A 128 -3.14 14.53 -18.08
N PRO A 129 -3.09 15.46 -19.04
CA PRO A 129 -4.07 15.50 -20.11
C PRO A 129 -4.03 14.18 -20.90
N ASN A 130 -5.19 13.56 -21.15
CA ASN A 130 -5.29 12.22 -21.75
C ASN A 130 -4.68 12.07 -23.15
N TYR A 131 -4.29 13.18 -23.78
CA TYR A 131 -3.71 13.26 -25.12
C TYR A 131 -2.21 13.58 -25.14
N LYS A 132 -1.57 13.83 -23.97
CA LYS A 132 -0.12 14.07 -23.90
C LYS A 132 0.58 12.91 -23.20
N THR A 133 1.59 12.36 -23.86
CA THR A 133 2.46 11.32 -23.30
C THR A 133 3.50 11.98 -22.39
N ASN A 134 3.24 12.02 -21.08
CA ASN A 134 4.26 12.37 -20.09
C ASN A 134 4.27 11.31 -18.98
N LYS A 135 5.35 10.53 -18.91
CA LYS A 135 5.48 9.41 -17.96
C LYS A 135 5.75 9.84 -16.52
N ASN A 136 6.29 11.06 -16.31
CA ASN A 136 6.67 11.52 -14.98
C ASN A 136 5.45 11.73 -14.05
N PRO A 137 4.34 12.38 -14.49
CA PRO A 137 3.10 12.47 -13.71
C PRO A 137 2.52 11.11 -13.32
N PHE A 138 2.51 10.14 -14.25
CA PHE A 138 1.88 8.83 -14.04
C PHE A 138 2.44 8.07 -12.82
N VAL A 139 3.78 7.97 -12.71
CA VAL A 139 4.41 7.26 -11.59
C VAL A 139 4.25 8.04 -10.28
N GLY A 140 4.36 9.36 -10.32
CA GLY A 140 4.16 10.22 -9.16
C GLY A 140 2.76 10.06 -8.58
N ASP A 141 1.74 10.09 -9.42
CA ASP A 141 0.34 9.95 -9.04
C ASP A 141 -0.03 8.55 -8.57
N ARG A 142 0.55 7.50 -9.17
CA ARG A 142 0.44 6.14 -8.66
C ARG A 142 0.93 6.04 -7.21
N ASN A 143 2.04 6.71 -6.87
CA ASN A 143 2.54 6.77 -5.50
C ASN A 143 1.62 7.57 -4.57
N LYS A 144 0.97 8.62 -5.07
CA LYS A 144 -0.04 9.37 -4.29
C LYS A 144 -1.23 8.48 -3.93
N ILE A 145 -1.74 7.70 -4.89
CA ILE A 145 -2.81 6.71 -4.66
C ILE A 145 -2.39 5.72 -3.56
N ALA A 146 -1.20 5.12 -3.66
CA ALA A 146 -0.71 4.17 -2.66
C ALA A 146 -0.65 4.76 -1.24
N LYS A 147 -0.16 6.01 -1.11
CA LYS A 147 -0.11 6.74 0.17
C LYS A 147 -1.52 6.98 0.74
N ASN A 148 -2.46 7.40 -0.10
CA ASN A 148 -3.83 7.67 0.32
C ASN A 148 -4.60 6.40 0.68
N LEU A 149 -4.46 5.30 -0.08
CA LEU A 149 -5.05 4.01 0.28
C LEU A 149 -4.51 3.48 1.61
N LYS A 150 -3.24 3.74 1.91
CA LYS A 150 -2.63 3.36 3.19
C LYS A 150 -3.21 4.18 4.35
N ALA A 151 -3.51 5.46 4.13
CA ALA A 151 -4.20 6.28 5.11
C ALA A 151 -5.64 5.75 5.35
N ILE A 152 -6.36 5.40 4.28
CA ILE A 152 -7.69 4.77 4.35
C ILE A 152 -7.66 3.49 5.19
N LEU A 153 -6.78 2.52 4.87
CA LEU A 153 -6.69 1.27 5.65
C LEU A 153 -6.41 1.52 7.13
N ARG A 154 -5.51 2.46 7.44
CA ARG A 154 -5.21 2.83 8.82
C ARG A 154 -6.40 3.47 9.52
N GLN A 155 -7.17 4.28 8.81
CA GLN A 155 -8.39 4.87 9.35
C GLN A 155 -9.41 3.78 9.67
N ILE A 156 -9.66 2.85 8.74
CA ILE A 156 -10.55 1.69 8.95
C ILE A 156 -10.13 0.93 10.21
N GLN A 157 -8.82 0.64 10.36
CA GLN A 157 -8.30 -0.05 11.54
C GLN A 157 -8.54 0.71 12.85
N LYS A 158 -8.36 2.04 12.82
CA LYS A 158 -8.51 2.93 13.99
C LYS A 158 -9.97 3.17 14.39
N THR A 159 -10.93 2.88 13.53
CA THR A 159 -12.36 2.95 13.87
C THR A 159 -12.73 1.94 14.96
N CYS A 160 -11.92 0.90 15.19
CA CYS A 160 -12.12 -0.10 16.23
C CYS A 160 -11.07 0.02 17.33
N SER A 161 -11.50 -0.02 18.59
CA SER A 161 -10.61 -0.03 19.77
C SER A 161 -9.82 -1.34 19.88
N THR A 162 -10.45 -2.46 19.54
CA THR A 162 -9.87 -3.82 19.55
C THR A 162 -10.01 -4.46 18.16
N PRO A 163 -9.17 -4.09 17.17
CA PRO A 163 -9.32 -4.56 15.80
C PRO A 163 -9.01 -6.05 15.65
N ASP A 164 -9.94 -6.83 15.09
CA ASP A 164 -9.68 -8.21 14.69
C ASP A 164 -8.66 -8.23 13.53
N ILE A 165 -7.44 -8.70 13.82
CA ILE A 165 -6.33 -8.71 12.89
C ILE A 165 -6.55 -9.70 11.73
N VAL A 166 -7.27 -10.80 11.97
CA VAL A 166 -7.55 -11.83 10.96
C VAL A 166 -8.57 -11.32 9.95
N ALA A 167 -9.65 -10.69 10.42
CA ALA A 167 -10.64 -10.03 9.57
C ALA A 167 -10.00 -8.83 8.85
N PHE A 168 -9.19 -8.01 9.53
CA PHE A 168 -8.54 -6.85 8.94
C PHE A 168 -7.60 -7.21 7.78
N LYS A 169 -6.86 -8.33 7.86
CA LYS A 169 -5.98 -8.82 6.78
C LYS A 169 -6.72 -9.16 5.48
N LYS A 170 -8.03 -9.43 5.56
CA LYS A 170 -8.88 -9.72 4.39
C LYS A 170 -9.36 -8.44 3.70
N ILE A 171 -9.24 -7.28 4.35
CA ILE A 171 -9.62 -6.01 3.76
C ILE A 171 -8.64 -5.63 2.65
N LYS A 172 -9.20 -5.38 1.47
CA LYS A 172 -8.51 -4.84 0.30
C LYS A 172 -9.24 -3.57 -0.13
N VAL A 173 -8.54 -2.45 -0.16
CA VAL A 173 -9.09 -1.16 -0.64
C VAL A 173 -8.57 -0.84 -2.03
N TYR A 174 -9.33 -0.07 -2.79
CA TYR A 174 -9.06 0.15 -4.21
C TYR A 174 -8.88 1.63 -4.54
N GLY A 175 -7.95 1.92 -5.45
CA GLY A 175 -7.73 3.25 -6.00
C GLY A 175 -7.67 3.21 -7.52
N LEU A 176 -8.19 4.25 -8.15
CA LEU A 176 -8.33 4.33 -9.60
C LEU A 176 -7.38 5.40 -10.16
N GLN A 177 -6.71 5.07 -11.27
CA GLN A 177 -5.91 6.04 -12.02
C GLN A 177 -6.35 6.06 -13.47
N VAL A 178 -6.55 7.24 -14.04
CA VAL A 178 -6.75 7.38 -15.48
C VAL A 178 -5.52 8.00 -16.11
N TYR A 179 -4.99 7.36 -17.15
CA TYR A 179 -3.88 7.86 -17.95
C TYR A 179 -4.02 7.36 -19.38
N GLN A 180 -3.91 8.25 -20.36
CA GLN A 180 -4.01 7.92 -21.79
C GLN A 180 -5.25 7.09 -22.17
N ASN A 181 -6.43 7.50 -21.67
CA ASN A 181 -7.68 6.76 -21.88
C ASN A 181 -7.62 5.30 -21.40
N LYS A 182 -6.80 5.01 -20.38
CA LYS A 182 -6.81 3.73 -19.67
C LYS A 182 -7.14 3.96 -18.22
N LEU A 183 -8.04 3.15 -17.70
CA LEU A 183 -8.35 3.06 -16.28
C LEU A 183 -7.52 1.94 -15.65
N TYR A 184 -6.60 2.32 -14.77
CA TYR A 184 -5.80 1.43 -13.96
C TYR A 184 -6.46 1.28 -12.59
N ILE A 185 -6.69 0.04 -12.18
CA ILE A 185 -7.31 -0.31 -10.91
C ILE A 185 -6.23 -0.88 -10.01
N TYR A 186 -5.90 -0.15 -8.95
CA TYR A 186 -4.94 -0.60 -7.96
C TYR A 186 -5.65 -1.07 -6.70
N SER A 187 -5.05 -2.04 -6.02
CA SER A 187 -5.46 -2.48 -4.71
C SER A 187 -4.37 -2.27 -3.67
N LEU A 188 -4.78 -2.10 -2.42
CA LEU A 188 -3.92 -2.11 -1.26
C LEU A 188 -4.53 -3.01 -0.18
N SER A 189 -3.75 -3.97 0.33
CA SER A 189 -4.13 -4.77 1.51
C SER A 189 -2.98 -4.82 2.52
N GLN A 190 -3.30 -5.06 3.79
CA GLN A 190 -2.31 -5.26 4.84
C GLN A 190 -2.07 -6.76 5.06
N ILE A 191 -0.98 -7.27 4.52
CA ILE A 191 -0.62 -8.71 4.61
C ILE A 191 -0.07 -9.11 5.98
N SER A 192 0.59 -8.19 6.67
CA SER A 192 1.05 -8.36 8.05
C SER A 192 1.25 -7.01 8.71
N PHE A 193 1.49 -6.98 10.03
CA PHE A 193 1.69 -5.74 10.76
C PHE A 193 2.68 -4.86 10.01
N SER A 194 2.17 -3.75 9.45
CA SER A 194 2.92 -2.73 8.73
C SER A 194 3.38 -3.02 7.30
N TYR A 195 3.09 -4.19 6.75
CA TYR A 195 3.39 -4.52 5.36
C TYR A 195 2.14 -4.38 4.53
N TYR A 196 2.23 -3.53 3.50
CA TYR A 196 1.14 -3.27 2.59
C TYR A 196 1.53 -3.79 1.21
N LEU A 197 0.63 -4.53 0.59
CA LEU A 197 0.78 -5.03 -0.75
C LEU A 197 -0.01 -4.12 -1.69
N PHE A 198 0.71 -3.39 -2.56
CA PHE A 198 0.11 -2.47 -3.54
C PHE A 198 0.25 -3.05 -4.95
N ILE A 199 -0.85 -3.47 -5.56
CA ILE A 199 -0.86 -4.23 -6.82
C ILE A 199 -1.73 -3.51 -7.86
N LEU A 200 -1.36 -3.60 -9.13
CA LEU A 200 -2.23 -3.30 -10.26
C LEU A 200 -3.11 -4.53 -10.54
N GLU A 201 -4.41 -4.44 -10.26
CA GLU A 201 -5.35 -5.56 -10.43
C GLU A 201 -5.78 -5.71 -11.89
N LYS A 202 -6.10 -4.58 -12.54
CA LYS A 202 -6.67 -4.58 -13.88
C LYS A 202 -6.43 -3.26 -14.58
N THR A 203 -6.32 -3.32 -15.91
CA THR A 203 -6.31 -2.15 -16.79
C THR A 203 -7.49 -2.29 -17.74
N ILE A 204 -8.25 -1.21 -17.92
CA ILE A 204 -9.43 -1.16 -18.79
C ILE A 204 -9.24 -0.01 -19.79
N GLU A 205 -9.35 -0.31 -21.08
CA GLU A 205 -9.31 0.71 -22.14
C GLU A 205 -10.62 1.50 -22.16
N ILE A 206 -10.53 2.82 -22.10
CA ILE A 206 -11.66 3.75 -22.20
C ILE A 206 -11.88 4.05 -23.69
N PRO A 207 -13.07 3.74 -24.26
CA PRO A 207 -13.37 4.01 -25.66
C PRO A 207 -13.23 5.50 -25.99
N SER A 208 -12.28 5.83 -26.85
CA SER A 208 -12.07 7.19 -27.31
C SER A 208 -12.25 7.32 -28.82
N SER A 209 -12.31 6.23 -29.59
CA SER A 209 -12.44 6.26 -31.05
C SER A 209 -13.90 6.30 -31.51
N PRO A 210 -14.42 7.41 -32.08
CA PRO A 210 -15.83 7.49 -32.50
C PRO A 210 -16.22 6.41 -33.51
N GLY A 211 -15.31 6.05 -34.42
CA GLY A 211 -15.56 5.03 -35.45
C GLY A 211 -15.71 3.61 -34.91
N LEU A 212 -15.19 3.33 -33.72
CA LEU A 212 -15.22 2.00 -33.09
C LEU A 212 -16.11 1.96 -31.84
N LEU A 213 -16.77 3.07 -31.49
CA LEU A 213 -17.51 3.22 -30.24
C LEU A 213 -18.57 2.12 -30.06
N TYR A 214 -19.32 1.79 -31.11
CA TYR A 214 -20.35 0.73 -31.06
C TYR A 214 -19.77 -0.64 -30.68
N GLN A 215 -18.54 -0.94 -31.08
CA GLN A 215 -17.86 -2.20 -30.77
C GLN A 215 -17.14 -2.16 -29.41
N GLN A 216 -16.56 -1.01 -29.07
CA GLN A 216 -15.75 -0.85 -27.86
C GLN A 216 -16.59 -0.60 -26.61
N LEU A 217 -17.71 0.11 -26.72
CA LEU A 217 -18.52 0.53 -25.58
C LEU A 217 -19.16 -0.65 -24.82
N PRO A 218 -19.76 -1.66 -25.47
CA PRO A 218 -20.26 -2.84 -24.75
C PRO A 218 -19.16 -3.59 -24.00
N ARG A 219 -17.99 -3.77 -24.63
CA ARG A 219 -16.83 -4.41 -23.99
C ARG A 219 -16.31 -3.61 -22.81
N PHE A 220 -16.29 -2.28 -22.92
CA PHE A 220 -15.93 -1.39 -21.83
C PHE A 220 -16.92 -1.48 -20.67
N LEU A 221 -18.23 -1.43 -20.93
CA LEU A 221 -19.28 -1.54 -19.92
C LEU A 221 -19.21 -2.89 -19.19
N ALA A 222 -19.02 -3.98 -19.92
CA ALA A 222 -18.81 -5.30 -19.34
C ALA A 222 -17.48 -5.40 -18.55
N SER A 223 -16.45 -4.65 -18.95
CA SER A 223 -15.17 -4.64 -18.24
C SER A 223 -15.22 -3.82 -16.96
N ILE A 224 -15.92 -2.69 -16.98
CA ILE A 224 -16.00 -1.74 -15.87
C ILE A 224 -17.00 -2.17 -14.80
N SER A 225 -17.96 -3.04 -15.11
CA SER A 225 -18.83 -3.68 -14.09
C SER A 225 -18.04 -4.47 -13.04
N TYR A 226 -16.79 -4.88 -13.36
CA TYR A 226 -15.83 -5.39 -12.37
C TYR A 226 -15.67 -4.48 -11.15
N LEU A 227 -15.78 -3.14 -11.32
CA LEU A 227 -15.71 -2.21 -10.20
C LEU A 227 -16.85 -2.42 -9.21
N VAL A 228 -18.07 -2.73 -9.68
CA VAL A 228 -19.22 -3.01 -8.81
C VAL A 228 -18.87 -4.15 -7.87
N HIS A 229 -18.45 -5.29 -8.44
CA HIS A 229 -18.10 -6.49 -7.66
C HIS A 229 -16.97 -6.26 -6.64
N ILE A 230 -15.86 -5.62 -7.03
CA ILE A 230 -14.75 -5.41 -6.09
C ILE A 230 -15.12 -4.44 -4.95
N TYR A 231 -15.99 -3.46 -5.22
CA TYR A 231 -16.49 -2.58 -4.16
C TYR A 231 -17.50 -3.30 -3.27
N GLU A 232 -18.25 -4.28 -3.78
CA GLU A 232 -19.23 -5.07 -3.00
C GLU A 232 -18.45 -5.94 -2.01
N ASP A 233 -17.44 -6.67 -2.52
CA ASP A 233 -16.53 -7.48 -1.73
C ASP A 233 -15.75 -6.63 -0.71
N MET A 234 -15.25 -5.46 -1.11
CA MET A 234 -14.55 -4.56 -0.19
C MET A 234 -15.48 -4.14 0.95
N ASN A 235 -16.70 -3.70 0.63
CA ASN A 235 -17.65 -3.25 1.64
C ASN A 235 -18.04 -4.40 2.58
N ALA A 236 -18.34 -5.57 2.04
CA ALA A 236 -18.68 -6.76 2.84
C ALA A 236 -17.53 -7.14 3.81
N ASN A 237 -16.27 -7.11 3.35
CA ASN A 237 -15.12 -7.40 4.20
C ASN A 237 -14.89 -6.33 5.28
N ILE A 238 -15.15 -5.06 4.97
CA ILE A 238 -15.04 -3.97 5.96
C ILE A 238 -16.13 -4.09 7.03
N MET A 239 -17.39 -4.32 6.63
CA MET A 239 -18.49 -4.48 7.57
C MET A 239 -18.28 -5.70 8.47
N LYS A 240 -17.86 -6.83 7.87
CA LYS A 240 -17.48 -8.01 8.64
C LYS A 240 -16.36 -7.73 9.64
N PHE A 241 -15.34 -6.97 9.25
CA PHE A 241 -14.28 -6.57 10.18
C PHE A 241 -14.81 -5.74 11.35
N PHE A 242 -15.76 -4.82 11.10
CA PHE A 242 -16.40 -4.06 12.17
C PHE A 242 -17.21 -4.98 13.10
N ASP A 243 -17.97 -5.92 12.56
CA ASP A 243 -18.75 -6.89 13.35
C ASP A 243 -17.85 -7.80 14.21
N ASP A 244 -16.81 -8.38 13.60
CA ASP A 244 -15.84 -9.27 14.26
C ASP A 244 -15.05 -8.52 15.36
N SER A 245 -14.73 -7.23 15.13
CA SER A 245 -14.01 -6.40 16.10
C SER A 245 -14.88 -5.91 17.27
N ASN A 246 -16.20 -5.80 17.08
CA ASN A 246 -17.13 -5.37 18.11
C ASN A 246 -17.62 -6.51 19.02
N THR A 247 -17.49 -7.77 18.58
CA THR A 247 -17.93 -8.96 19.34
C THR A 247 -16.94 -9.41 20.41
N HIS A 248 -15.70 -8.91 20.40
CA HIS A 248 -14.65 -9.23 21.38
C HIS A 248 -14.57 -8.19 22.53
N THR A 249 -15.56 -8.14 23.41
CA THR A 249 -15.45 -7.48 24.72
C THR A 249 -14.84 -8.44 25.74
N MET A 250 -13.56 -8.27 26.10
CA MET A 250 -12.92 -8.85 27.30
C MET A 250 -11.86 -7.87 27.86
N PRO A 251 -11.50 -7.97 29.16
CA PRO A 251 -11.54 -6.84 30.09
C PRO A 251 -10.38 -5.85 29.95
N ILE A 252 -10.71 -4.61 30.33
CA ILE A 252 -9.79 -3.49 30.55
C ILE A 252 -8.68 -3.95 31.50
N TYR A 253 -7.47 -4.09 30.98
CA TYR A 253 -6.26 -3.93 31.80
C TYR A 253 -5.62 -2.60 31.43
N SER A 254 -5.86 -1.64 32.31
CA SER A 254 -5.01 -0.47 32.49
C SER A 254 -3.57 -0.94 32.66
N ASN A 255 -2.64 -0.39 31.89
CA ASN A 255 -1.31 -0.12 32.38
C ASN A 255 -0.75 1.10 31.66
N SER A 256 -0.48 2.12 32.47
CA SER A 256 0.22 3.34 32.15
C SER A 256 1.62 3.08 31.62
N GLU A 257 2.09 4.07 30.86
CA GLU A 257 3.40 4.30 30.27
C GLU A 257 4.62 3.67 30.97
N ALA A 258 5.47 3.03 30.17
CA ALA A 258 6.92 3.20 30.27
C ALA A 258 7.53 3.01 28.87
N SER A 259 8.08 4.08 28.34
CA SER A 259 8.77 4.17 27.05
C SER A 259 10.10 3.41 27.08
N THR A 260 10.12 2.23 26.45
CA THR A 260 11.34 1.59 25.97
C THR A 260 11.30 1.53 24.44
N PRO A 261 12.43 1.69 23.73
CA PRO A 261 12.46 1.77 22.27
C PRO A 261 12.20 0.38 21.68
N ASN A 262 10.92 0.05 21.53
CA ASN A 262 10.50 -1.23 20.99
C ASN A 262 10.79 -1.29 19.48
N VAL A 263 11.69 -2.18 19.07
CA VAL A 263 12.05 -2.35 17.65
C VAL A 263 10.92 -3.09 16.95
N SER A 264 10.05 -2.32 16.29
CA SER A 264 8.90 -2.88 15.55
C SER A 264 9.33 -3.97 14.54
N PRO A 265 8.50 -5.01 14.30
CA PRO A 265 8.75 -6.08 13.32
C PRO A 265 9.09 -5.59 11.89
N LYS A 266 8.71 -4.34 11.56
CA LYS A 266 9.04 -3.63 10.31
C LYS A 266 10.55 -3.53 10.05
N LYS A 267 11.35 -3.23 11.09
CA LYS A 267 12.78 -2.92 10.94
C LYS A 267 13.64 -4.18 10.80
N GLN A 268 13.15 -5.30 11.36
CA GLN A 268 13.86 -6.58 11.37
C GLN A 268 13.93 -7.26 9.99
N LYS A 269 12.93 -7.07 9.13
CA LYS A 269 12.87 -7.77 7.83
C LYS A 269 13.40 -6.96 6.64
N ILE A 270 13.61 -5.64 6.80
CA ILE A 270 14.19 -4.79 5.75
C ILE A 270 15.67 -5.09 5.54
N SER A 271 16.42 -5.33 6.62
CA SER A 271 17.84 -5.72 6.55
C SER A 271 18.01 -7.09 5.91
N LEU A 272 17.19 -8.09 6.30
CA LEU A 272 17.23 -9.42 5.68
C LEU A 272 16.91 -9.39 4.18
N TYR A 273 15.83 -8.71 3.78
CA TYR A 273 15.47 -8.61 2.37
C TYR A 273 16.58 -7.97 1.55
N ARG A 274 17.19 -6.88 2.05
CA ARG A 274 18.33 -6.23 1.39
C ARG A 274 19.55 -7.12 1.35
N PHE A 275 19.79 -7.95 2.37
CA PHE A 275 20.88 -8.92 2.40
C PHE A 275 20.71 -9.95 1.27
N ILE A 276 19.54 -10.60 1.21
CA ILE A 276 19.23 -11.64 0.21
C ILE A 276 19.28 -11.09 -1.22
N THR A 277 18.73 -9.90 -1.43
CA THR A 277 18.70 -9.26 -2.77
C THR A 277 19.99 -8.52 -3.13
N GLY A 278 21.02 -8.59 -2.28
CA GLY A 278 22.29 -7.88 -2.48
C GLY A 278 22.19 -6.36 -2.42
N CYS A 279 21.05 -5.80 -1.99
CA CYS A 279 20.75 -4.36 -1.96
C CYS A 279 21.18 -3.66 -0.65
N ILE A 280 22.13 -4.23 0.11
CA ILE A 280 22.68 -3.56 1.29
C ILE A 280 23.59 -2.40 0.87
N PRO A 281 23.39 -1.19 1.41
CA PRO A 281 24.23 -0.03 1.13
C PRO A 281 25.55 -0.10 1.93
N HIS A 282 26.40 -1.08 1.62
CA HIS A 282 27.75 -1.19 2.19
C HIS A 282 28.71 -0.20 1.49
N ARG A 283 29.82 0.19 2.14
CA ARG A 283 30.74 1.22 1.61
C ARG A 283 31.26 0.93 0.22
N SER A 284 31.64 -0.30 -0.11
CA SER A 284 32.10 -0.61 -1.48
C SER A 284 31.02 -0.42 -2.54
N ARG A 285 29.73 -0.63 -2.21
CA ARG A 285 28.61 -0.35 -3.12
C ARG A 285 28.33 1.15 -3.21
N LEU A 286 28.36 1.86 -2.09
CA LEU A 286 28.13 3.31 -2.06
C LEU A 286 29.22 4.08 -2.79
N HIS A 287 30.49 3.73 -2.60
CA HIS A 287 31.62 4.29 -3.35
C HIS A 287 31.45 4.07 -4.86
N ARG A 288 31.00 2.87 -5.27
CA ARG A 288 30.74 2.59 -6.69
C ARG A 288 29.59 3.40 -7.27
N MET A 289 28.53 3.63 -6.49
CA MET A 289 27.33 4.34 -6.95
C MET A 289 27.46 5.86 -6.89
N MET A 290 28.17 6.37 -5.88
CA MET A 290 28.32 7.80 -5.56
C MET A 290 29.77 8.07 -5.10
N PRO A 291 30.76 7.98 -6.00
CA PRO A 291 32.17 8.10 -5.63
C PRO A 291 32.53 9.49 -5.06
N ALA A 292 31.80 10.54 -5.46
CA ALA A 292 31.99 11.89 -4.95
C ALA A 292 31.58 12.04 -3.47
N ASP A 293 30.51 11.37 -3.04
CA ASP A 293 30.02 11.44 -1.65
C ASP A 293 30.68 10.39 -0.74
N PHE A 294 31.28 9.35 -1.34
CA PHE A 294 31.86 8.21 -0.65
C PHE A 294 33.26 7.91 -1.19
N GLU A 295 34.25 8.77 -0.89
CA GLU A 295 35.61 8.66 -1.43
C GLU A 295 36.32 7.33 -1.16
N LYS A 296 36.02 6.68 -0.02
CA LYS A 296 36.66 5.43 0.42
C LYS A 296 35.67 4.27 0.48
N HIS A 297 36.13 3.09 0.08
CA HIS A 297 35.39 1.83 0.15
C HIS A 297 35.65 1.02 1.43
N ASN A 298 36.48 1.55 2.35
CA ASN A 298 36.82 0.90 3.61
C ASN A 298 35.64 0.88 4.60
N CYS A 299 35.61 -0.12 5.48
CA CYS A 299 34.68 -0.15 6.60
C CYS A 299 34.94 1.07 7.52
N PRO A 300 33.92 1.87 7.87
CA PRO A 300 34.10 3.04 8.71
C PRO A 300 34.28 2.69 10.19
N VAL A 301 34.15 1.40 10.57
CA VAL A 301 34.27 0.93 11.95
C VAL A 301 35.61 0.27 12.23
N CYS A 302 36.07 -0.63 11.37
CA CYS A 302 37.36 -1.33 11.56
C CYS A 302 38.41 -1.02 10.49
N LEU A 303 38.12 -0.08 9.57
CA LEU A 303 39.02 0.36 8.49
C LEU A 303 39.42 -0.72 7.48
N SER A 304 38.79 -1.91 7.53
CA SER A 304 38.97 -3.00 6.56
C SER A 304 38.85 -2.47 5.12
N PRO A 305 39.76 -2.84 4.21
CA PRO A 305 39.86 -2.25 2.89
C PRO A 305 38.69 -2.56 1.97
N ASN A 306 37.83 -3.55 2.25
CA ASN A 306 36.69 -3.83 1.38
C ASN A 306 35.46 -4.20 2.21
N GLU A 307 34.62 -3.20 2.51
CA GLU A 307 33.37 -3.47 3.22
C GLU A 307 32.32 -4.03 2.24
N SER A 308 32.11 -5.33 2.30
CA SER A 308 31.01 -6.05 1.64
C SER A 308 29.77 -6.11 2.53
N ALA A 309 28.64 -6.61 1.99
CA ALA A 309 27.45 -6.90 2.79
C ALA A 309 27.72 -7.91 3.93
N ASN A 310 28.54 -8.92 3.66
CA ASN A 310 28.97 -9.90 4.68
C ASN A 310 29.82 -9.23 5.76
N HIS A 311 30.75 -8.36 5.38
CA HIS A 311 31.56 -7.62 6.34
C HIS A 311 30.72 -6.67 7.21
N LEU A 312 29.81 -5.92 6.60
CA LEU A 312 28.96 -4.97 7.30
C LEU A 312 28.07 -5.63 8.37
N LEU A 313 27.53 -6.82 8.08
CA LEU A 313 26.57 -7.50 8.94
C LEU A 313 27.17 -8.59 9.84
N PHE A 314 28.29 -9.20 9.46
CA PHE A 314 28.83 -10.39 10.13
C PHE A 314 30.32 -10.26 10.44
N ASP A 315 31.17 -10.00 9.44
CA ASP A 315 32.63 -10.22 9.55
C ASP A 315 33.40 -9.01 10.12
N CYS A 316 32.74 -7.88 10.32
CA CYS A 316 33.39 -6.76 11.00
C CYS A 316 33.60 -7.13 12.48
N PRO A 317 34.79 -6.91 13.08
CA PRO A 317 35.11 -7.38 14.44
C PRO A 317 34.08 -7.01 15.52
N SER A 318 33.42 -5.85 15.39
CA SER A 318 32.35 -5.45 16.31
C SER A 318 31.06 -6.26 16.12
N ARG A 319 30.70 -6.63 14.89
CA ARG A 319 29.50 -7.44 14.59
C ARG A 319 29.76 -8.91 14.85
N GLU A 320 30.98 -9.36 14.60
CA GLU A 320 31.41 -10.71 14.94
C GLU A 320 31.24 -10.98 16.44
N LYS A 321 31.70 -10.05 17.30
CA LYS A 321 31.48 -10.13 18.76
C LYS A 321 30.00 -10.24 19.14
N VAL A 322 29.11 -9.51 18.47
CA VAL A 322 27.65 -9.62 18.70
C VAL A 322 27.17 -11.01 18.30
N TRP A 323 27.55 -11.54 17.13
CA TRP A 323 27.13 -12.87 16.71
C TRP A 323 27.67 -13.97 17.63
N GLN A 324 28.91 -13.87 18.09
CA GLN A 324 29.47 -14.79 19.08
C GLN A 324 28.67 -14.76 20.40
N GLY A 325 28.28 -13.58 20.88
CA GLY A 325 27.40 -13.45 22.04
C GLY A 325 26.03 -14.07 21.81
N VAL A 326 25.43 -13.89 20.63
CA VAL A 326 24.15 -14.51 20.27
C VAL A 326 24.25 -16.04 20.22
N ILE A 327 25.32 -16.57 19.63
CA ILE A 327 25.57 -18.01 19.56
C ILE A 327 25.67 -18.59 20.98
N PHE A 328 26.50 -17.97 21.82
CA PHE A 328 26.76 -18.43 23.19
C PHE A 328 25.50 -18.35 24.08
N GLU A 329 24.74 -17.26 23.98
CA GLU A 329 23.62 -16.99 24.88
C GLU A 329 22.30 -17.64 24.43
N PHE A 330 22.06 -17.80 23.12
CA PHE A 330 20.74 -18.20 22.63
C PHE A 330 20.73 -19.47 21.77
N LEU A 331 21.84 -19.81 21.11
CA LEU A 331 21.91 -20.93 20.15
C LEU A 331 22.75 -22.08 20.72
N TRP A 332 23.05 -23.06 19.87
CA TRP A 332 23.95 -24.16 20.22
C TRP A 332 25.42 -23.72 20.07
N PRO A 333 26.33 -24.04 21.01
CA PRO A 333 27.71 -23.55 20.99
C PRO A 333 28.52 -23.94 19.74
N THR A 334 28.12 -24.98 19.00
CA THR A 334 28.81 -25.37 17.76
C THR A 334 28.26 -24.67 16.51
N THR A 335 27.24 -23.82 16.64
CA THR A 335 26.73 -23.02 15.51
C THR A 335 27.80 -22.00 15.12
N SER A 336 28.21 -22.01 13.85
CA SER A 336 29.14 -21.03 13.30
C SER A 336 28.41 -19.82 12.69
N ILE A 337 29.13 -18.71 12.53
CA ILE A 337 28.62 -17.54 11.81
C ILE A 337 28.29 -17.89 10.35
N ASN A 338 29.01 -18.85 9.75
CA ASN A 338 28.71 -19.31 8.39
C ASN A 338 27.37 -20.05 8.32
N ASP A 339 27.05 -20.89 9.31
CA ASP A 339 25.73 -21.55 9.38
C ASP A 339 24.60 -20.52 9.46
N ILE A 340 24.81 -19.43 10.21
CA ILE A 340 23.86 -18.32 10.32
C ILE A 340 23.69 -17.62 8.97
N LYS A 341 24.78 -17.34 8.25
CA LYS A 341 24.73 -16.72 6.91
C LYS A 341 23.96 -17.59 5.92
N GLU A 342 24.29 -18.89 5.87
CA GLU A 342 23.62 -19.83 4.97
C GLU A 342 22.13 -19.96 5.28
N ALA A 343 21.76 -20.05 6.56
CA ALA A 343 20.36 -20.11 6.97
C ALA A 343 19.58 -18.84 6.58
N LEU A 344 20.19 -17.66 6.72
CA LEU A 344 19.55 -16.39 6.34
C LEU A 344 19.44 -16.23 4.81
N LEU A 345 20.42 -16.69 4.04
CA LEU A 345 20.40 -16.62 2.57
C LEU A 345 19.44 -17.63 1.94
N SER A 346 19.42 -18.85 2.46
CA SER A 346 18.55 -19.94 1.96
C SER A 346 17.13 -19.88 2.52
N LEU A 347 16.90 -19.09 3.58
CA LEU A 347 15.69 -19.11 4.40
C LEU A 347 15.37 -20.49 4.99
N ASN A 348 16.36 -21.38 5.06
CA ASN A 348 16.26 -22.69 5.66
C ASN A 348 17.01 -22.70 7.00
N PHE A 349 16.27 -22.86 8.10
CA PHE A 349 16.80 -22.84 9.47
C PHE A 349 16.91 -24.24 10.09
N SER A 350 16.79 -25.31 9.30
CA SER A 350 16.84 -26.69 9.80
C SER A 350 18.12 -27.01 10.56
N ASN A 351 19.24 -26.40 10.15
CA ASN A 351 20.56 -26.62 10.77
C ASN A 351 20.76 -25.82 12.06
N ILE A 352 19.83 -24.91 12.38
CA ILE A 352 19.82 -24.09 13.60
C ILE A 352 18.54 -24.44 14.37
N TRP A 353 18.51 -25.66 14.91
CA TRP A 353 17.30 -26.25 15.51
C TRP A 353 17.19 -26.06 17.02
N TYR A 354 18.30 -25.75 17.69
CA TYR A 354 18.33 -25.61 19.15
C TYR A 354 18.33 -24.14 19.59
N CYS A 355 17.48 -23.84 20.58
CA CYS A 355 17.36 -22.55 21.23
C CYS A 355 17.41 -22.74 22.76
N GLN A 356 18.24 -21.97 23.45
CA GLN A 356 18.30 -21.98 24.92
C GLN A 356 17.07 -21.33 25.58
N VAL A 357 16.34 -20.48 24.84
CA VAL A 357 15.17 -19.74 25.33
C VAL A 357 13.89 -20.48 24.94
N LYS A 358 13.11 -20.90 25.95
CA LYS A 358 11.79 -21.51 25.73
C LYS A 358 10.82 -20.49 25.12
N GLY A 359 9.95 -20.96 24.22
CA GLY A 359 8.88 -20.14 23.63
C GLY A 359 9.28 -19.33 22.40
N ILE A 360 10.54 -19.33 21.97
CA ILE A 360 10.99 -18.64 20.76
C ILE A 360 11.75 -19.57 19.81
N ARG A 361 11.45 -19.48 18.51
CA ARG A 361 12.13 -20.26 17.49
C ARG A 361 13.48 -19.63 17.10
N PRO A 362 14.55 -20.41 16.84
CA PRO A 362 15.89 -19.89 16.51
C PRO A 362 15.91 -18.82 15.40
N TYR A 363 15.13 -19.00 14.33
CA TYR A 363 15.10 -18.01 13.24
C TYR A 363 14.64 -16.62 13.70
N ARG A 364 13.78 -16.52 14.73
CA ARG A 364 13.34 -15.23 15.30
C ARG A 364 14.50 -14.52 15.98
N ILE A 365 15.33 -15.25 16.71
CA ILE A 365 16.53 -14.71 17.35
C ILE A 365 17.49 -14.17 16.29
N LEU A 366 17.69 -14.89 15.19
CA LEU A 366 18.53 -14.43 14.08
C LEU A 366 17.98 -13.14 13.43
N LEU A 367 16.66 -13.06 13.22
CA LEU A 367 16.00 -11.87 12.68
C LEU A 367 16.10 -10.65 13.62
N ILE A 368 15.89 -10.88 14.92
CA ILE A 368 16.07 -9.85 15.96
C ILE A 368 17.52 -9.36 15.95
N SER A 369 18.48 -10.28 15.98
CA SER A 369 19.91 -9.97 16.01
C SER A 369 20.34 -9.15 14.80
N LEU A 370 19.95 -9.60 13.59
CA LEU A 370 20.21 -8.89 12.35
C LEU A 370 19.60 -7.47 12.35
N SER A 371 18.40 -7.32 12.93
CA SER A 371 17.76 -6.01 13.07
C SER A 371 18.51 -5.07 13.99
N GLN A 372 18.97 -5.56 15.14
CA GLN A 372 19.65 -4.74 16.13
C GLN A 372 21.02 -4.31 15.61
N ILE A 373 21.74 -5.20 14.93
CA ILE A 373 22.98 -4.88 14.22
C ILE A 373 22.74 -3.80 13.15
N TRP A 374 21.69 -3.97 12.33
CA TRP A 374 21.33 -2.98 11.31
C TRP A 374 20.95 -1.62 11.90
N LEU A 375 20.18 -1.60 12.99
CA LEU A 375 19.82 -0.37 13.69
C LEU A 375 21.03 0.35 14.28
N ALA A 376 21.96 -0.38 14.91
CA ALA A 376 23.20 0.18 15.41
C ALA A 376 24.04 0.77 14.27
N HIS A 377 24.07 0.11 13.11
CA HIS A 377 24.72 0.65 11.92
C HIS A 377 24.05 1.95 11.43
N LEU A 378 22.73 2.02 11.37
CA LEU A 378 22.02 3.25 10.98
C LEU A 378 22.30 4.40 11.95
N ARG A 379 22.27 4.14 13.26
CA ARG A 379 22.61 5.14 14.29
C ARG A 379 24.06 5.61 14.16
N PHE A 380 24.98 4.73 13.84
CA PHE A 380 26.37 5.11 13.55
C PHE A 380 26.47 6.03 12.32
N VAL A 381 25.75 5.72 11.24
CA VAL A 381 25.81 6.51 10.00
C VAL A 381 25.18 7.90 10.18
N PHE A 382 23.95 7.95 10.68
CA PHE A 382 23.13 9.15 10.75
C PHE A 382 23.33 9.97 12.03
N ASP A 383 23.46 9.29 13.17
CA ASP A 383 23.49 9.93 14.49
C ASP A 383 24.89 9.95 15.12
N LYS A 384 25.91 9.41 14.42
CA LYS A 384 27.31 9.29 14.87
C LYS A 384 27.49 8.52 16.18
N VAL A 385 26.52 7.70 16.56
CA VAL A 385 26.60 6.86 17.76
C VAL A 385 27.59 5.70 17.52
N PRO A 386 28.59 5.49 18.39
CA PRO A 386 29.54 4.41 18.22
C PRO A 386 28.88 3.03 18.30
N VAL A 387 29.41 2.07 17.55
CA VAL A 387 28.91 0.69 17.53
C VAL A 387 29.53 -0.08 18.68
N ILE A 388 28.75 -0.26 19.76
CA ILE A 388 29.17 -0.95 20.99
C ILE A 388 28.51 -2.35 21.02
N PRO A 389 29.28 -3.45 20.86
CA PRO A 389 28.73 -4.81 20.80
C PRO A 389 27.87 -5.20 22.01
N GLU A 390 28.31 -4.81 23.22
CA GLU A 390 27.66 -5.15 24.49
C GLU A 390 26.26 -4.53 24.56
N ALA A 391 26.13 -3.25 24.20
CA ALA A 391 24.84 -2.56 24.14
C ALA A 391 23.89 -3.16 23.08
N ILE A 392 24.43 -3.68 21.97
CA ILE A 392 23.62 -4.37 20.95
C ILE A 392 23.10 -5.70 21.52
N LEU A 393 23.95 -6.47 22.19
CA LEU A 393 23.57 -7.73 22.85
C LEU A 393 22.49 -7.51 23.93
N ASP A 394 22.59 -6.47 24.74
CA ASP A 394 21.58 -6.14 25.75
C ASP A 394 20.20 -5.86 25.10
N ASN A 395 20.20 -5.13 23.99
CA ASN A 395 18.98 -4.86 23.23
C ASN A 395 18.41 -6.13 22.58
N ILE A 396 19.26 -7.03 22.09
CA ILE A 396 18.83 -8.35 21.57
C ILE A 396 18.18 -9.15 22.69
N ARG A 397 18.82 -9.24 23.87
CA ARG A 397 18.30 -9.96 25.03
C ARG A 397 16.92 -9.45 25.46
N SER A 398 16.75 -8.14 25.56
CA SER A 398 15.46 -7.52 25.87
C SER A 398 14.40 -7.87 24.83
N SER A 399 14.75 -7.79 23.53
CA SER A 399 13.82 -8.06 22.42
C SER A 399 13.41 -9.54 22.34
N VAL A 400 14.35 -10.45 22.60
CA VAL A 400 14.12 -11.90 22.62
C VAL A 400 13.19 -12.26 23.77
N ARG A 401 13.42 -11.73 24.98
CA ARG A 401 12.54 -11.97 26.15
C ARG A 401 11.11 -11.50 25.89
N GLN A 402 10.95 -10.31 25.33
CA GLN A 402 9.62 -9.80 24.99
C GLN A 402 8.92 -10.69 23.95
N THR A 403 9.62 -11.05 22.87
CA THR A 403 9.05 -11.88 21.79
C THR A 403 8.70 -13.29 22.28
N ALA A 404 9.52 -13.88 23.17
CA ALA A 404 9.23 -15.18 23.78
C ALA A 404 7.97 -15.14 24.66
N GLY A 405 7.75 -14.05 25.40
CA GLY A 405 6.54 -13.85 26.19
C GLY A 405 5.26 -13.72 25.34
N GLU A 406 5.35 -13.01 24.22
CA GLU A 406 4.24 -12.85 23.25
C GLU A 406 3.86 -14.20 22.60
N ASP A 407 4.85 -14.98 22.13
CA ASP A 407 4.61 -16.27 21.47
C ASP A 407 4.06 -17.34 22.45
N GLN A 408 4.42 -17.27 23.75
CA GLN A 408 3.91 -18.19 24.76
C GLN A 408 2.40 -17.98 25.03
N VAL A 409 1.94 -16.72 25.05
CA VAL A 409 0.51 -16.37 25.16
C VAL A 409 -0.26 -16.82 23.91
N HIS A 410 0.34 -16.74 22.73
CA HIS A 410 -0.26 -17.20 21.48
C HIS A 410 -0.31 -18.73 21.31
N SER A 411 0.50 -19.49 22.06
CA SER A 411 0.52 -20.96 22.01
C SER A 411 -0.47 -21.65 22.94
N LEU A 412 -1.09 -20.89 23.84
CA LEU A 412 -2.11 -21.33 24.81
C LEU A 412 -3.55 -21.00 24.35
N LEU A 413 -3.69 -20.40 23.17
CA LEU A 413 -4.93 -20.16 22.42
C LEU A 413 -4.96 -21.06 21.19
#